data_AF-A0A946CMU0-F1
#
_entry.id   AF-A0A946CMU0-F1
#
_cell.length_a   1.000
_cell.length_b   1.000
_cell.length_c   1.000
_cell.angle_alpha   90.00
_cell.angle_beta   90.00
_cell.angle_gamma   90.00
#
_symmetry.space_group_name_H-M   'P 1'
#
loop_
_entity.id
_entity.type
_entity.pdbx_description
1 polymer ?
#
loop_
_entity_poly.entity_id
_entity_poly.type
_entity_poly.pdbx_seq_one_letter_code
_entity_poly.pdbx_strand_id
1 'polypeptide(L)'
;LWCQEEPANMGGWFFVYPRLQAMFDKLDGVNKRPVYVGRKAAASPATGNNKVHVAEQAELVERALSGKIEDIPQPFVRSGY
;
A
#
# COMPACT_ATOMS: atom_id res chain seq x y z
N LEU A 1 -5.63 5.30 -4.78
CA LEU A 1 -5.17 4.06 -4.12
C LEU A 1 -4.13 3.42 -5.05
N TRP A 2 -2.99 3.01 -4.51
CA TRP A 2 -1.98 2.21 -5.21
C TRP A 2 -2.01 0.81 -4.64
N CYS A 3 -2.22 -0.20 -5.48
CA CYS A 3 -2.26 -1.60 -5.08
C CYS A 3 -1.06 -2.34 -5.66
N GLN A 4 -0.36 -3.15 -4.86
CA GLN A 4 0.69 -4.05 -5.33
C GLN A 4 0.82 -5.28 -4.44
N GLU A 5 1.22 -6.41 -5.02
CA GLU A 5 1.44 -7.64 -4.27
C GLU A 5 2.74 -7.61 -3.46
N GLU A 6 3.76 -6.94 -3.96
CA GLU A 6 5.08 -6.90 -3.33
C GLU A 6 5.04 -6.19 -1.96
N PRO A 7 5.95 -6.54 -1.03
CA PRO A 7 6.17 -5.79 0.21
C PRO A 7 6.35 -4.29 -0.04
N ALA A 8 5.94 -3.44 0.90
CA ALA A 8 5.97 -1.98 0.74
C ALA A 8 7.35 -1.38 0.50
N ASN A 9 8.43 -2.09 0.87
CA ASN A 9 9.81 -1.70 0.59
C ASN A 9 10.35 -2.26 -0.75
N MET A 10 9.49 -2.90 -1.53
CA MET A 10 9.76 -3.51 -2.83
C MET A 10 8.72 -3.05 -3.85
N GLY A 11 8.82 -3.55 -5.08
CA GLY A 11 7.87 -3.25 -6.15
C GLY A 11 7.92 -1.79 -6.61
N GLY A 12 6.82 -1.33 -7.18
CA GLY A 12 6.73 -0.02 -7.84
C GLY A 12 6.53 1.17 -6.89
N TRP A 13 6.12 0.93 -5.64
CA TRP A 13 5.66 1.99 -4.73
C TRP A 13 6.64 3.16 -4.61
N PHE A 14 7.91 2.92 -4.29
CA PHE A 14 8.89 3.99 -4.12
C PHE A 14 9.21 4.74 -5.42
N PHE A 15 9.08 4.08 -6.57
CA PHE A 15 9.27 4.74 -7.85
C PHE A 15 8.07 5.61 -8.22
N VAL A 16 6.85 5.13 -8.00
CA VAL A 16 5.63 5.79 -8.46
C VAL A 16 5.14 6.87 -7.47
N TYR A 17 5.37 6.68 -6.16
CA TYR A 17 4.93 7.60 -5.11
C TYR A 17 5.26 9.08 -5.37
N PRO A 18 6.51 9.50 -5.67
CA PRO A 18 6.82 10.92 -5.91
C PRO A 18 6.08 11.49 -7.13
N ARG A 19 5.79 10.68 -8.14
CA ARG A 19 5.04 11.09 -9.33
C ARG A 19 3.56 11.28 -9.01
N LEU A 20 2.99 10.36 -8.24
CA LEU A 20 1.62 10.50 -7.73
C LEU A 20 1.53 11.77 -6.87
N GLN A 21 2.44 11.96 -5.91
CA GLN A 21 2.43 13.15 -5.06
C GLN A 21 2.43 14.46 -5.89
N ALA A 22 3.34 14.58 -6.86
CA ALA A 22 3.40 15.74 -7.73
C ALA A 22 2.14 15.98 -8.58
N MET A 23 1.41 14.92 -8.96
CA MET A 23 0.12 15.05 -9.64
C MET A 23 -0.99 15.50 -8.69
N PHE A 24 -1.02 14.98 -7.46
CA PHE A 24 -2.00 15.35 -6.46
C PHE A 24 -1.83 16.81 -6.00
N ASP A 25 -0.59 17.28 -5.85
CA ASP A 25 -0.29 18.67 -5.50
C ASP A 25 -0.81 19.66 -6.56
N LYS A 26 -0.86 19.25 -7.84
CA LYS A 26 -1.39 20.06 -8.95
C LYS A 26 -2.91 20.06 -9.07
N LEU A 27 -3.59 19.11 -8.43
CA LEU A 27 -5.05 18.97 -8.47
C LEU A 27 -5.73 19.80 -7.34
N ASP A 28 -5.07 20.87 -6.88
CA ASP A 28 -5.54 21.84 -5.88
C ASP A 28 -6.07 21.21 -4.57
N GLY A 29 -5.36 20.23 -4.02
CA GLY A 29 -5.55 19.77 -2.63
C GLY A 29 -6.88 19.10 -2.30
N VAL A 30 -7.81 18.99 -3.25
CA VAL A 30 -9.12 18.33 -3.07
C VAL A 30 -8.96 16.83 -2.83
N ASN A 31 -7.86 16.24 -3.31
CA ASN A 31 -7.60 14.82 -3.25
C ASN A 31 -6.59 14.44 -2.16
N LYS A 32 -6.97 13.50 -1.29
CA LYS A 32 -6.12 12.88 -0.25
C LYS A 32 -4.84 12.31 -0.88
N ARG A 33 -3.70 12.36 -0.17
CA ARG A 33 -2.42 11.74 -0.60
C ARG A 33 -2.62 10.30 -1.11
N PRO A 34 -1.78 9.81 -2.04
CA PRO A 34 -1.87 8.44 -2.51
C PRO A 34 -1.76 7.45 -1.35
N VAL A 35 -2.76 6.57 -1.24
CA VAL A 35 -2.89 5.53 -0.21
C VAL A 35 -2.37 4.21 -0.76
N TYR A 36 -1.46 3.57 -0.03
CA TYR A 36 -0.87 2.28 -0.36
C TYR A 36 -1.74 1.12 0.16
N VAL A 37 -1.94 0.11 -0.68
CA VAL A 37 -2.46 -1.21 -0.32
C VAL A 37 -1.50 -2.26 -0.87
N GLY A 38 -0.95 -3.06 0.02
CA GLY A 38 -0.03 -4.13 -0.37
C GLY A 38 0.52 -4.83 0.86
N ARG A 39 1.47 -5.75 0.65
CA ARG A 39 2.11 -6.45 1.77
C ARG A 39 2.93 -5.47 2.63
N LYS A 40 3.02 -5.76 3.93
CA LYS A 40 3.89 -5.01 4.85
C LYS A 40 5.35 -5.13 4.40
N ALA A 41 6.18 -4.15 4.74
CA ALA A 41 7.60 -4.20 4.44
C ALA A 41 8.24 -5.46 5.05
N ALA A 42 9.05 -6.15 4.25
CA ALA A 42 9.66 -7.43 4.61
C ALA A 42 11.05 -7.55 3.99
N ALA A 43 11.88 -8.42 4.56
CA ALA A 43 13.21 -8.72 4.01
C ALA A 43 13.13 -9.68 2.82
N SER A 44 12.19 -10.64 2.82
CA SER A 44 11.98 -11.55 1.68
C SER A 44 10.88 -11.02 0.75
N PRO A 45 10.88 -11.44 -0.54
CA PRO A 45 9.84 -11.06 -1.49
C PRO A 45 8.44 -11.58 -1.12
N ALA A 46 8.38 -12.74 -0.49
CA ALA A 46 7.14 -13.37 -0.04
C ALA A 46 7.41 -14.28 1.16
N THR A 47 6.34 -14.59 1.91
CA THR A 47 6.36 -15.65 2.92
C THR A 47 6.59 -17.02 2.25
N GLY A 48 7.42 -17.87 2.86
CA GLY A 48 7.65 -19.24 2.40
C GLY A 48 6.50 -20.20 2.74
N ASN A 49 5.51 -19.77 3.52
CA ASN A 49 4.34 -20.57 3.87
C ASN A 49 3.16 -20.23 2.95
N ASN A 50 2.76 -21.19 2.11
CA ASN A 50 1.67 -21.02 1.15
C ASN A 50 0.35 -20.58 1.81
N LYS A 51 -0.01 -21.16 2.97
CA LYS A 51 -1.26 -20.77 3.67
C LYS A 51 -1.26 -19.29 4.07
N VAL A 52 -0.12 -18.80 4.55
CA VAL A 52 0.04 -17.38 4.91
C VAL A 52 0.02 -16.52 3.65
N HIS A 53 0.70 -16.93 2.59
CA HIS A 53 0.73 -16.20 1.32
C HIS A 53 -0.67 -15.98 0.73
N VAL A 54 -1.50 -17.04 0.71
CA VAL A 54 -2.89 -16.97 0.24
C VAL A 54 -3.74 -16.06 1.13
N ALA A 55 -3.58 -16.14 2.45
CA ALA A 55 -4.28 -15.27 3.38
C ALA A 55 -3.92 -13.80 3.17
N GLU A 56 -2.63 -13.48 3.05
CA GLU A 56 -2.14 -12.12 2.74
C GLU A 56 -2.69 -11.60 1.41
N GLN A 57 -2.76 -12.46 0.39
CA GLN A 57 -3.29 -12.08 -0.92
C GLN A 57 -4.79 -11.75 -0.84
N ALA A 58 -5.57 -12.58 -0.15
CA ALA A 58 -7.00 -12.33 0.04
C ALA A 58 -7.26 -11.03 0.82
N GLU A 59 -6.54 -10.82 1.92
CA GLU A 59 -6.62 -9.61 2.75
C GLU A 59 -6.27 -8.35 1.94
N LEU A 60 -5.23 -8.42 1.10
CA LEU A 60 -4.81 -7.33 0.22
C LEU A 60 -5.88 -6.97 -0.81
N VAL A 61 -6.45 -7.97 -1.48
CA VAL A 61 -7.50 -7.77 -2.49
C VAL A 61 -8.76 -7.20 -1.83
N GLU A 62 -9.18 -7.74 -0.69
CA GLU A 62 -10.31 -7.24 0.07
C GLU A 62 -10.12 -5.77 0.48
N ARG A 63 -8.94 -5.42 1.00
CA ARG A 63 -8.61 -4.03 1.35
C ARG A 63 -8.62 -3.10 0.13
N ALA A 64 -8.11 -3.55 -1.01
CA ALA A 64 -8.04 -2.75 -2.22
C ALA A 64 -9.43 -2.43 -2.80
N LEU A 65 -10.36 -3.39 -2.72
CA LEU A 65 -11.68 -3.29 -3.35
C LEU A 65 -12.78 -2.81 -2.42
N SER A 66 -12.68 -3.12 -1.12
CA SER A 66 -13.75 -2.88 -0.13
C SER A 66 -13.30 -2.12 1.10
N GLY A 67 -11.99 -1.91 1.29
CA GLY A 67 -11.45 -1.15 2.41
C GLY A 67 -11.82 0.33 2.35
N LYS A 68 -12.26 0.90 3.48
CA LYS A 68 -12.37 2.35 3.63
C LYS A 68 -10.96 2.94 3.65
N ILE A 69 -10.71 3.92 2.78
CA ILE A 69 -9.37 4.52 2.58
C ILE A 69 -8.75 5.02 3.90
N GLU A 70 -9.56 5.51 4.83
CA GLU A 70 -9.13 6.04 6.13
C GLU A 70 -8.61 4.97 7.09
N ASP A 71 -9.08 3.73 6.95
CA ASP A 71 -8.75 2.61 7.83
C ASP A 71 -7.59 1.76 7.29
N ILE A 72 -7.12 2.05 6.06
CA ILE A 72 -6.04 1.29 5.41
C ILE A 72 -4.69 1.66 6.05
N PRO A 73 -4.00 0.72 6.70
CA PRO A 73 -2.73 1.01 7.36
C PRO A 73 -1.68 1.42 6.32
N GLN A 74 -1.15 2.63 6.47
CA GLN A 74 -0.10 3.13 5.59
C GLN A 74 1.27 2.60 6.01
N PRO A 75 2.10 2.14 5.06
CA PRO A 75 3.43 1.64 5.37
C PRO A 75 4.33 2.79 5.83
N PHE A 76 5.29 2.49 6.71
CA PHE A 76 6.30 3.44 7.20
C PHE A 76 5.76 4.65 7.98
N VAL A 77 4.47 4.66 8.33
CA VAL A 77 3.89 5.63 9.26
C VAL A 77 3.95 5.04 10.66
N ARG A 78 4.48 5.80 11.62
CA ARG A 78 4.46 5.42 13.03
C ARG A 78 3.03 5.63 13.54
N SER A 79 2.37 4.56 13.99
CA SER A 79 1.05 4.68 14.63
C SER A 79 1.22 5.37 15.99
N GLY A 80 0.60 6.55 16.19
CA GLY A 80 0.41 7.15 17.52
C GLY A 80 1.21 8.41 17.90
N TYR A 81 1.38 9.39 17.02
CA TYR A 81 1.63 10.79 17.41
C TYR A 81 0.67 11.71 16.67
#